data_AF-A0A5E4JKK7-F1
#
_entry.id   AF-A0A5E4JKK7-F1
#
_cell.length_a   1.000
_cell.length_b   1.000
_cell.length_c   1.000
_cell.angle_alpha   90.00
_cell.angle_beta   90.00
_cell.angle_gamma   90.00
#
_symmetry.space_group_name_H-M   'P 1'
#
loop_
_entity.id
_entity.type
_entity.pdbx_description
1 polymer ?
#
loop_
_entity_poly.entity_id
_entity_poly.type
_entity_poly.pdbx_seq_one_letter_code
_entity_poly.pdbx_strand_id
1 'polypeptide(L)'
;MKITPETTLERFGSTINASIYDAAQISGTLKQKGLIDFTAYYPGPNSMTITDLGKSLKAEAETRSSETLDNLDEEILTQLSGGKRMPLELQSTLNIRPKDLALRIYKLDKQSFLSYELKNGNVELMLTEQGFLKTRSKQMLPPPVPGVAASMAKQQTPPAAGAASMPNAAGTMAQDADPARILAEIKKGKQRTQLMMTAGAAVALIAIVAVLYLTGMLPI
;
A
#
# COMPACT_ATOMS: atom_id res chain seq x y z
N MET A 1 -18.25 -4.21 -1.42
CA MET A 1 -18.78 -2.97 -2.05
C MET A 1 -19.51 -3.32 -3.35
N LYS A 2 -20.72 -2.81 -3.59
CA LYS A 2 -21.49 -3.05 -4.83
C LYS A 2 -21.65 -1.72 -5.60
N ILE A 3 -20.87 -1.52 -6.67
CA ILE A 3 -21.12 -0.43 -7.64
C ILE A 3 -22.25 -0.92 -8.54
N THR A 4 -23.32 -0.15 -8.60
CA THR A 4 -24.51 -0.39 -9.43
C THR A 4 -24.71 0.78 -10.38
N PRO A 5 -25.49 0.65 -11.46
CA PRO A 5 -25.78 1.78 -12.35
C PRO A 5 -26.40 3.00 -11.65
N GLU A 6 -26.96 2.84 -10.45
CA GLU A 6 -27.47 3.95 -9.63
C GLU A 6 -26.43 4.57 -8.68
N THR A 7 -25.20 4.07 -8.71
CA THR A 7 -24.10 4.61 -7.91
C THR A 7 -23.64 5.92 -8.55
N THR A 8 -23.92 7.04 -7.90
CA THR A 8 -23.34 8.34 -8.23
C THR A 8 -22.01 8.52 -7.50
N LEU A 9 -21.25 9.55 -7.88
CA LEU A 9 -20.00 9.88 -7.21
C LEU A 9 -20.21 10.24 -5.73
N GLU A 10 -21.30 10.95 -5.39
CA GLU A 10 -21.59 11.26 -3.98
C GLU A 10 -21.89 9.99 -3.18
N ARG A 11 -22.74 9.10 -3.73
CA ARG A 11 -23.07 7.81 -3.09
C ARG A 11 -21.84 6.92 -2.94
N PHE A 12 -20.93 6.95 -3.92
CA PHE A 12 -19.66 6.21 -3.86
C PHE A 12 -18.83 6.69 -2.67
N GLY A 13 -18.66 8.01 -2.49
CA GLY A 13 -17.92 8.58 -1.36
C GLY A 13 -18.49 8.17 0.00
N SER A 14 -19.82 8.23 0.18
CA SER A 14 -20.48 7.75 1.39
C SER A 14 -20.22 6.26 1.65
N THR A 15 -20.18 5.44 0.59
CA THR A 15 -19.98 3.98 0.72
C THR A 15 -18.57 3.62 1.20
N ILE A 16 -17.57 4.43 0.86
CA ILE A 16 -16.17 4.21 1.26
C ILE A 16 -15.75 5.05 2.46
N ASN A 17 -16.70 5.72 3.13
CA ASN A 17 -16.46 6.64 4.24
C ASN A 17 -15.34 7.66 3.91
N ALA A 18 -15.41 8.24 2.72
CA ALA A 18 -14.43 9.20 2.25
C ALA A 18 -15.10 10.50 1.79
N SER A 19 -14.33 11.59 1.77
CA SER A 19 -14.84 12.85 1.24
C SER A 19 -15.16 12.73 -0.25
N ILE A 20 -15.99 13.65 -0.78
CA ILE A 20 -16.28 13.68 -2.22
C ILE A 20 -15.01 13.86 -3.06
N TYR A 21 -13.98 14.54 -2.53
CA TYR A 21 -12.69 14.72 -3.20
C TYR A 21 -11.90 13.42 -3.25
N ASP A 22 -11.81 12.69 -2.14
CA ASP A 22 -11.14 11.38 -2.11
C ASP A 22 -11.88 10.38 -3.01
N ALA A 23 -13.21 10.39 -2.97
CA ALA A 23 -14.07 9.60 -3.83
C ALA A 23 -13.82 9.91 -5.31
N ALA A 24 -13.69 11.19 -5.68
CA ALA A 24 -13.35 11.64 -7.03
C ALA A 24 -11.97 11.17 -7.46
N GLN A 25 -10.97 11.24 -6.58
CA GLN A 25 -9.61 10.79 -6.87
C GLN A 25 -9.54 9.26 -7.08
N ILE A 26 -10.20 8.50 -6.20
CA ILE A 26 -10.26 7.04 -6.29
C ILE A 26 -11.00 6.63 -7.56
N SER A 27 -12.19 7.19 -7.80
CA SER A 27 -12.99 6.87 -8.97
C SER A 27 -12.30 7.31 -10.28
N GLY A 28 -11.62 8.45 -10.30
CA GLY A 28 -10.75 8.86 -11.41
C GLY A 28 -9.65 7.84 -11.69
N THR A 29 -8.99 7.33 -10.65
CA THR A 29 -7.98 6.28 -10.78
C THR A 29 -8.58 4.96 -11.30
N LEU A 30 -9.77 4.57 -10.83
CA LEU A 30 -10.47 3.39 -11.31
C LEU A 30 -10.90 3.53 -12.77
N LYS A 31 -11.32 4.73 -13.20
CA LYS A 31 -11.65 5.04 -14.60
C LYS A 31 -10.42 5.00 -15.50
N GLN A 32 -9.29 5.57 -15.06
CA GLN A 32 -8.01 5.51 -15.79
C GLN A 32 -7.51 4.08 -15.96
N LYS A 33 -7.71 3.23 -14.95
CA LYS A 33 -7.42 1.79 -15.03
C LYS A 33 -8.45 0.99 -15.84
N GLY A 34 -9.47 1.65 -16.37
CA GLY A 34 -10.53 1.05 -17.17
C GLY A 34 -11.42 0.09 -16.37
N LEU A 35 -11.50 0.21 -15.05
CA LEU A 35 -12.30 -0.68 -14.17
C LEU A 35 -13.74 -0.20 -14.01
N ILE A 36 -13.96 1.10 -14.14
CA ILE A 36 -15.28 1.72 -14.10
C ILE A 36 -15.46 2.69 -15.28
N ASP A 37 -16.70 2.99 -15.60
CA ASP A 37 -17.08 4.06 -16.52
C ASP A 37 -18.05 5.05 -15.85
N PHE A 38 -18.04 6.29 -16.32
CA PHE A 38 -19.04 7.28 -15.99
C PHE A 38 -19.97 7.46 -17.18
N THR A 39 -21.24 7.13 -16.99
CA THR A 39 -22.27 7.39 -17.99
C THR A 39 -22.90 8.73 -17.70
N ALA A 40 -22.70 9.69 -18.60
CA ALA A 40 -23.42 10.96 -18.57
C ALA A 40 -24.79 10.76 -19.20
N TYR A 41 -25.83 10.73 -18.38
CA TYR A 41 -27.20 10.90 -18.86
C TYR A 41 -27.53 12.38 -18.80
N TYR A 42 -27.77 13.02 -19.95
CA TYR A 42 -28.31 14.37 -19.99
C TYR A 42 -29.77 14.35 -20.43
N PRO A 43 -30.70 14.95 -19.67
CA PRO A 43 -30.52 15.55 -18.34
C PRO A 43 -30.50 14.48 -17.22
N GLY A 44 -29.52 14.52 -16.31
CA GLY A 44 -29.43 13.54 -15.22
C GLY A 44 -28.07 13.49 -14.50
N PRO A 45 -28.00 12.83 -13.33
CA PRO A 45 -26.74 12.63 -12.61
C PRO A 45 -25.83 11.63 -13.36
N ASN A 46 -24.51 11.86 -13.29
CA ASN A 46 -23.53 10.92 -13.84
C ASN A 46 -23.57 9.62 -13.03
N SER A 47 -23.84 8.51 -13.72
CA SER A 47 -23.84 7.18 -13.12
C SER A 47 -22.48 6.52 -13.25
N MET A 48 -22.11 5.69 -12.27
CA MET A 48 -20.91 4.86 -12.30
C MET A 48 -21.30 3.43 -12.68
N THR A 49 -20.63 2.86 -13.69
CA THR A 49 -20.82 1.47 -14.10
C THR A 49 -19.49 0.71 -14.06
N ILE A 50 -19.54 -0.60 -13.85
CA ILE A 50 -18.36 -1.46 -13.92
C ILE A 50 -18.15 -1.90 -15.38
N THR A 51 -16.97 -1.67 -15.92
CA THR A 51 -16.59 -2.10 -17.27
C THR A 51 -16.43 -3.62 -17.34
N ASP A 52 -16.27 -4.18 -18.54
CA ASP A 52 -16.01 -5.61 -18.68
C ASP A 52 -14.66 -6.03 -18.09
N LEU A 53 -13.65 -5.15 -18.14
CA LEU A 53 -12.38 -5.35 -17.45
C LEU A 53 -12.57 -5.38 -15.92
N GLY A 54 -13.38 -4.47 -15.37
CA GLY A 54 -13.71 -4.46 -13.95
C GLY A 54 -14.47 -5.72 -13.51
N LYS A 55 -15.42 -6.18 -14.32
CA LYS A 55 -16.15 -7.44 -14.09
C LYS A 55 -15.22 -8.65 -14.13
N SER A 56 -14.31 -8.70 -15.10
CA SER A 56 -13.31 -9.76 -15.24
C SER A 56 -12.38 -9.81 -14.02
N LEU A 57 -11.87 -8.65 -13.57
CA LEU A 57 -11.05 -8.58 -12.35
C LEU A 57 -11.82 -9.06 -11.11
N LYS A 58 -13.10 -8.69 -10.99
CA LYS A 58 -13.94 -9.16 -9.90
C LYS A 58 -14.13 -10.69 -9.97
N ALA A 59 -14.39 -11.24 -11.16
CA ALA A 59 -14.51 -12.69 -11.34
C ALA A 59 -13.22 -13.44 -11.01
N GLU A 60 -12.06 -12.89 -11.39
CA GLU A 60 -10.73 -13.41 -11.00
C GLU A 60 -10.59 -13.42 -9.47
N ALA A 61 -10.97 -12.33 -8.80
CA ALA A 61 -10.92 -12.23 -7.34
C ALA A 61 -11.85 -13.24 -6.64
N GLU A 62 -13.09 -13.40 -7.12
CA GLU A 62 -14.03 -14.38 -6.57
C GLU A 62 -13.51 -15.81 -6.76
N THR A 63 -12.96 -16.13 -7.94
CA THR A 63 -12.38 -17.45 -8.22
C THR A 63 -11.26 -17.76 -7.23
N ARG A 64 -10.29 -16.84 -7.08
CA ARG A 64 -9.17 -17.00 -6.15
C ARG A 64 -9.59 -17.03 -4.69
N SER A 65 -10.69 -16.36 -4.33
CA SER A 65 -11.19 -16.36 -2.95
C SER A 65 -11.64 -17.73 -2.45
N SER A 66 -11.96 -18.65 -3.38
CA SER A 66 -12.36 -20.03 -3.07
C SER A 66 -11.20 -21.01 -2.95
N GLU A 67 -9.98 -20.60 -3.32
CA GLU A 67 -8.79 -21.45 -3.23
C GLU A 67 -8.34 -21.63 -1.78
N THR A 68 -7.69 -22.75 -1.47
CA THR A 68 -7.08 -22.97 -0.15
C THR A 68 -5.94 -21.98 0.10
N LEU A 69 -5.70 -21.63 1.37
CA LEU A 69 -4.57 -20.77 1.74
C LEU A 69 -3.24 -21.38 1.27
N ASP A 70 -2.38 -20.53 0.73
CA ASP A 70 -1.01 -20.89 0.38
C ASP A 70 0.01 -20.26 1.34
N ASN A 71 1.30 -20.56 1.14
CA ASN A 71 2.37 -20.06 1.99
C ASN A 71 2.46 -18.53 2.02
N LEU A 72 2.12 -17.85 0.92
CA LEU A 72 2.20 -16.39 0.85
C LEU A 72 1.00 -15.74 1.55
N ASP A 73 -0.18 -16.35 1.51
CA ASP A 73 -1.33 -15.93 2.32
C ASP A 73 -1.00 -16.02 3.82
N GLU A 74 -0.37 -17.12 4.24
CA GLU A 74 0.06 -17.31 5.63
C GLU A 74 1.16 -16.31 6.05
N GLU A 75 2.05 -15.96 5.13
CA GLU A 75 3.07 -14.94 5.36
C GLU A 75 2.44 -13.54 5.51
N ILE A 76 1.44 -13.21 4.69
CA ILE A 76 0.66 -11.96 4.83
C ILE A 76 0.03 -11.88 6.23
N LEU A 77 -0.61 -12.96 6.69
CA LEU A 77 -1.19 -13.01 8.04
C LEU A 77 -0.11 -12.85 9.12
N THR A 78 1.04 -13.48 8.94
CA THR A 78 2.18 -13.35 9.87
C THR A 78 2.68 -11.90 9.95
N GLN A 79 2.86 -11.22 8.81
CA GLN A 79 3.28 -9.82 8.78
C GLN A 79 2.24 -8.88 9.41
N LEU A 80 0.95 -9.15 9.21
CA LEU A 80 -0.14 -8.42 9.86
C LEU A 80 -0.11 -8.61 11.37
N SER A 81 0.18 -9.82 11.86
CA SER A 81 0.32 -10.09 13.30
C SER A 81 1.51 -9.36 13.92
N GLY A 82 2.54 -9.07 13.10
CA GLY A 82 3.68 -8.22 13.46
C GLY A 82 3.40 -6.71 13.43
N GLY A 83 2.17 -6.29 13.16
CA GLY A 83 1.73 -4.89 13.22
C GLY A 83 1.70 -4.13 11.88
N LYS A 84 2.04 -4.77 10.76
CA LYS A 84 2.00 -4.13 9.42
C LYS A 84 0.58 -4.12 8.88
N ARG A 85 -0.16 -3.04 9.14
CA ARG A 85 -1.60 -2.94 8.80
C ARG A 85 -1.87 -2.35 7.43
N MET A 86 -0.90 -1.69 6.83
CA MET A 86 -1.10 -0.99 5.57
C MET A 86 -0.71 -1.87 4.38
N PRO A 87 -1.53 -1.97 3.32
CA PRO A 87 -1.17 -2.73 2.12
C PRO A 87 0.19 -2.32 1.51
N LEU A 88 0.55 -1.04 1.60
CA LEU A 88 1.84 -0.53 1.11
C LEU A 88 3.04 -1.11 1.89
N GLU A 89 2.90 -1.28 3.21
CA GLU A 89 3.92 -1.88 4.07
C GLU A 89 4.07 -3.40 3.82
N LEU A 90 2.95 -4.07 3.60
CA LEU A 90 2.95 -5.49 3.21
C LEU A 90 3.59 -5.67 1.85
N GLN A 91 3.28 -4.79 0.89
CA GLN A 91 3.87 -4.81 -0.44
C GLN A 91 5.38 -4.68 -0.40
N SER A 92 5.91 -3.70 0.37
CA SER A 92 7.35 -3.47 0.47
C SER A 92 8.07 -4.60 1.21
N THR A 93 7.44 -5.16 2.23
CA THR A 93 8.00 -6.27 3.02
C THR A 93 8.09 -7.56 2.21
N LEU A 94 7.02 -7.91 1.51
CA LEU A 94 6.89 -9.20 0.83
C LEU A 94 7.38 -9.15 -0.62
N ASN A 95 7.72 -7.96 -1.12
CA ASN A 95 8.15 -7.73 -2.50
C ASN A 95 7.16 -8.31 -3.53
N ILE A 96 5.88 -8.06 -3.32
CA ILE A 96 4.77 -8.56 -4.14
C ILE A 96 4.16 -7.45 -4.99
N ARG A 97 3.60 -7.83 -6.15
CA ARG A 97 2.93 -6.87 -7.04
C ARG A 97 1.62 -6.40 -6.41
N PRO A 98 1.23 -5.12 -6.55
CA PRO A 98 -0.01 -4.60 -5.96
C PRO A 98 -1.27 -5.36 -6.34
N LYS A 99 -1.37 -5.80 -7.61
CA LYS A 99 -2.52 -6.60 -8.09
C LYS A 99 -2.62 -7.92 -7.34
N ASP A 100 -1.51 -8.64 -7.19
CA ASP A 100 -1.52 -9.96 -6.53
C ASP A 100 -1.79 -9.84 -5.03
N LEU A 101 -1.19 -8.84 -4.37
CA LEU A 101 -1.52 -8.52 -2.98
C LEU A 101 -3.01 -8.21 -2.81
N ALA A 102 -3.61 -7.40 -3.67
CA ALA A 102 -5.02 -7.06 -3.58
C ALA A 102 -5.92 -8.31 -3.73
N LEU A 103 -5.58 -9.23 -4.64
CA LEU A 103 -6.32 -10.49 -4.80
C LEU A 103 -6.20 -11.39 -3.57
N ARG A 104 -5.03 -11.43 -2.93
CA ARG A 104 -4.79 -12.21 -1.70
C ARG A 104 -5.49 -11.61 -0.49
N ILE A 105 -5.44 -10.29 -0.32
CA ILE A 105 -6.21 -9.59 0.72
C ILE A 105 -7.70 -9.87 0.54
N TYR A 106 -8.21 -9.82 -0.69
CA TYR A 106 -9.61 -10.15 -0.98
C TYR A 106 -9.96 -11.60 -0.59
N LYS A 107 -9.09 -12.56 -0.92
CA LYS A 107 -9.24 -13.96 -0.50
C LYS A 107 -9.28 -14.09 1.02
N LEU A 108 -8.35 -13.47 1.74
CA LEU A 108 -8.26 -13.50 3.21
C LEU A 108 -9.48 -12.87 3.89
N ASP A 109 -10.00 -11.77 3.33
CA ASP A 109 -11.24 -11.12 3.78
C ASP A 109 -12.45 -12.03 3.60
N LYS A 110 -12.60 -12.63 2.40
CA LYS A 110 -13.69 -13.58 2.11
C LYS A 110 -13.70 -14.80 3.00
N GLN A 111 -12.51 -15.29 3.36
CA GLN A 111 -12.35 -16.44 4.24
C GLN A 111 -12.37 -16.06 5.74
N SER A 112 -12.72 -14.82 6.07
CA SER A 112 -12.85 -14.32 7.45
C SER A 112 -11.56 -14.38 8.27
N PHE A 113 -10.38 -14.39 7.64
CA PHE A 113 -9.08 -14.26 8.33
C PHE A 113 -8.67 -12.79 8.53
N LEU A 114 -9.27 -11.90 7.74
CA LEU A 114 -8.95 -10.48 7.73
C LEU A 114 -10.25 -9.67 7.68
N SER A 115 -10.22 -8.48 8.25
CA SER A 115 -11.21 -7.43 8.02
C SER A 115 -10.47 -6.17 7.59
N TYR A 116 -11.08 -5.37 6.72
CA TYR A 116 -10.50 -4.10 6.28
C TYR A 116 -11.40 -2.92 6.63
N GLU A 117 -10.78 -1.78 6.90
CA GLU A 117 -11.46 -0.51 7.10
C GLU A 117 -10.96 0.52 6.09
N LEU A 118 -11.90 1.25 5.48
CA LEU A 118 -11.60 2.36 4.58
C LEU A 118 -11.74 3.67 5.37
N LYS A 119 -10.65 4.42 5.49
CA LYS A 119 -10.60 5.73 6.15
C LYS A 119 -9.86 6.73 5.27
N ASN A 120 -10.54 7.78 4.83
CA ASN A 120 -9.93 8.86 4.04
C ASN A 120 -9.17 8.34 2.80
N GLY A 121 -9.75 7.36 2.10
CA GLY A 121 -9.13 6.72 0.93
C GLY A 121 -7.96 5.78 1.22
N ASN A 122 -7.58 5.61 2.49
CA ASN A 122 -6.62 4.60 2.91
C ASN A 122 -7.33 3.32 3.35
N VAL A 123 -6.65 2.19 3.15
CA VAL A 123 -7.11 0.86 3.59
C VAL A 123 -6.26 0.46 4.79
N GLU A 124 -6.90 0.25 5.93
CA GLU A 124 -6.28 -0.37 7.10
C GLU A 124 -6.77 -1.81 7.22
N LEU A 125 -5.83 -2.75 7.39
CA LEU A 125 -6.11 -4.17 7.52
C LEU A 125 -6.01 -4.59 8.98
N MET A 126 -6.95 -5.43 9.41
CA MET A 126 -7.00 -5.98 10.77
C MET A 126 -7.18 -7.49 10.70
N LEU A 127 -6.46 -8.22 11.55
CA LEU A 127 -6.70 -9.66 11.71
C LEU A 127 -8.00 -9.89 12.47
N THR A 128 -8.77 -10.85 12.01
CA THR A 128 -9.90 -11.39 12.78
C THR A 128 -9.37 -12.36 13.84
N GLU A 129 -10.26 -12.84 14.71
CA GLU A 129 -9.94 -13.92 15.66
C GLU A 129 -9.40 -15.17 14.94
N GLN A 130 -10.01 -15.56 13.82
CA GLN A 130 -9.56 -16.71 13.02
C GLN A 130 -8.19 -16.48 12.41
N GLY A 131 -7.94 -15.27 11.87
CA GLY A 131 -6.62 -14.89 11.35
C GLY A 131 -5.53 -14.93 12.40
N PHE A 132 -5.83 -14.42 13.60
CA PHE A 132 -4.91 -14.40 14.72
C PHE A 132 -4.57 -15.80 15.25
N LEU A 133 -5.57 -16.69 15.39
CA LEU A 133 -5.34 -18.06 15.82
C LEU A 133 -4.44 -18.83 14.85
N LYS A 134 -4.61 -18.60 13.54
CA LYS A 134 -3.83 -19.25 12.49
C LYS A 134 -2.34 -18.87 12.54
N THR A 135 -2.00 -17.63 12.83
CA THR A 135 -0.60 -17.16 12.91
C THR A 135 0.08 -17.61 14.20
N ARG A 136 -0.65 -17.62 15.33
CA ARG A 136 -0.12 -18.04 16.63
C ARG A 136 0.40 -19.47 16.62
N SER A 137 -0.26 -20.38 15.90
CA SER A 137 0.16 -21.78 15.78
C SER A 137 1.56 -21.95 15.16
N LYS A 138 2.00 -21.03 14.30
CA LYS A 138 3.36 -21.05 13.73
C LYS A 138 4.40 -20.46 14.67
N GLN A 139 4.03 -19.46 15.46
CA GLN A 139 4.97 -18.71 16.30
C GLN A 139 5.34 -19.46 17.61
N MET A 140 4.58 -20.48 18.00
CA MET A 140 4.84 -21.29 19.20
C MET A 140 5.76 -22.50 18.98
N LEU A 141 6.35 -22.66 17.79
CA LEU A 141 7.42 -23.64 17.57
C LEU A 141 8.77 -22.94 17.73
N PRO A 142 9.39 -22.95 18.91
CA PRO A 142 10.80 -22.60 19.01
C PRO A 142 11.59 -23.56 18.10
N PRO A 143 12.59 -23.07 17.35
CA PRO A 143 13.47 -23.96 16.61
C PRO A 143 14.05 -24.99 17.61
N PRO A 144 14.00 -26.30 17.29
CA PRO A 144 14.65 -27.29 18.14
C PRO A 144 16.13 -26.92 18.19
N VAL A 145 16.58 -26.45 19.34
CA VAL A 145 18.00 -26.10 19.57
C VAL A 145 18.78 -27.40 19.40
N PRO A 146 19.61 -27.56 18.36
CA PRO A 146 20.45 -28.74 18.23
C PRO A 146 21.64 -28.56 19.19
N GLY A 147 21.73 -29.43 20.19
CA GLY A 147 22.98 -29.65 20.92
C GLY A 147 23.12 -28.93 22.26
N VAL A 148 22.47 -29.46 23.30
CA VAL A 148 23.05 -29.44 24.66
C VAL A 148 22.84 -30.82 25.27
N ALA A 149 23.63 -31.78 24.81
CA ALA A 149 23.83 -33.03 25.52
C ALA A 149 25.34 -33.35 25.49
N ALA A 150 25.87 -33.64 26.68
CA ALA A 150 27.22 -34.09 26.98
C ALA A 150 28.34 -33.02 27.07
N SER A 151 28.39 -32.31 28.21
CA SER A 151 29.64 -32.15 28.97
C SER A 151 29.35 -31.75 30.43
N MET A 152 28.98 -32.75 31.24
CA MET A 152 29.13 -32.69 32.71
C MET A 152 30.35 -33.53 33.08
N ALA A 153 31.46 -32.90 33.41
CA ALA A 153 32.43 -33.37 34.40
C ALA A 153 33.51 -32.30 34.64
N LYS A 154 33.73 -31.99 35.93
CA LYS A 154 34.86 -31.24 36.54
C LYS A 154 34.82 -29.71 36.33
N GLN A 155 35.04 -28.83 37.32
CA GLN A 155 35.50 -28.95 38.71
C GLN A 155 35.37 -27.59 39.43
N GLN A 156 35.16 -27.70 40.74
CA GLN A 156 35.15 -26.73 41.88
C GLN A 156 35.69 -25.28 41.76
N THR A 157 35.11 -24.46 42.65
CA THR A 157 35.17 -23.00 42.94
C THR A 157 36.40 -22.54 43.81
N PRO A 158 36.43 -21.31 44.42
CA PRO A 158 37.20 -20.08 44.09
C PRO A 158 38.19 -19.71 45.26
N PRO A 159 38.57 -18.45 45.64
CA PRO A 159 38.51 -17.09 45.06
C PRO A 159 39.84 -16.27 45.20
N ALA A 160 39.97 -15.08 44.57
CA ALA A 160 40.79 -13.98 45.11
C ALA A 160 40.40 -12.60 44.52
N ALA A 161 40.33 -11.61 45.40
CA ALA A 161 40.04 -10.21 45.18
C ALA A 161 41.22 -9.44 44.57
N GLY A 162 40.93 -8.34 43.88
CA GLY A 162 41.93 -7.38 43.42
C GLY A 162 41.31 -6.20 42.66
N ALA A 163 41.09 -5.10 43.38
CA ALA A 163 40.79 -3.80 42.80
C ALA A 163 42.00 -3.24 42.04
N ALA A 164 41.76 -2.47 40.97
CA ALA A 164 42.19 -1.07 40.83
C ALA A 164 42.32 -0.59 39.35
N SER A 165 41.81 0.63 39.15
CA SER A 165 42.30 1.71 38.24
C SER A 165 42.10 1.64 36.72
N MET A 166 41.40 2.67 36.22
CA MET A 166 41.40 3.21 34.85
C MET A 166 42.79 3.77 34.46
N PRO A 167 43.09 4.05 33.17
CA PRO A 167 42.66 5.31 32.55
C PRO A 167 42.28 5.26 31.05
N ASN A 168 41.42 6.22 30.68
CA ASN A 168 41.24 6.93 29.41
C ASN A 168 41.94 6.44 28.12
N ALA A 169 41.13 6.26 27.07
CA ALA A 169 41.49 6.70 25.72
C ALA A 169 40.23 7.11 24.96
N ALA A 170 40.09 8.43 24.78
CA ALA A 170 39.09 9.08 23.96
C ALA A 170 39.50 9.03 22.47
N GLY A 171 38.52 8.78 21.61
CA GLY A 171 38.57 8.84 20.14
C GLY A 171 37.34 8.09 19.62
N THR A 172 36.54 8.56 18.67
CA THR A 172 36.75 9.62 17.67
C THR A 172 35.39 9.89 16.99
N MET A 173 35.27 11.08 16.38
CA MET A 173 34.33 11.44 15.30
C MET A 173 32.85 11.70 15.63
N ALA A 174 32.60 12.89 16.19
CA ALA A 174 31.40 13.66 15.84
C ALA A 174 31.67 14.34 14.50
N GLN A 175 30.92 13.95 13.47
CA GLN A 175 30.99 14.53 12.13
C GLN A 175 29.95 15.66 12.05
N ASP A 176 30.45 16.89 11.92
CA ASP A 176 29.68 18.11 11.68
C ASP A 176 28.74 17.95 10.48
N ALA A 177 27.44 17.98 10.76
CA ALA A 177 26.40 18.14 9.75
C ALA A 177 26.04 19.64 9.67
N ASP A 178 26.67 20.33 8.73
CA ASP A 178 26.42 21.74 8.42
C ASP A 178 25.01 21.95 7.81
N PRO A 179 24.06 22.57 8.53
CA PRO A 179 22.66 22.68 8.11
C PRO A 179 22.46 23.59 6.87
N ALA A 180 23.49 24.33 6.45
CA ALA A 180 23.42 25.21 5.28
C ALA A 180 23.42 24.43 3.94
N ARG A 181 23.97 23.21 3.89
CA ARG A 181 24.00 22.40 2.65
C ARG A 181 22.66 21.74 2.33
N ILE A 182 21.86 21.40 3.34
CA ILE A 182 20.55 20.74 3.15
C ILE A 182 19.53 21.71 2.53
N LEU A 183 19.59 23.02 2.84
CA LEU A 183 18.68 24.00 2.26
C LEU A 183 18.95 24.30 0.77
N ALA A 184 20.19 24.11 0.30
CA ALA A 184 20.57 24.38 -1.09
C ALA A 184 20.07 23.31 -2.07
N GLU A 185 19.96 22.04 -1.64
CA GLU A 185 19.44 20.96 -2.49
C GLU A 185 17.92 21.03 -2.68
N ILE A 186 17.15 21.46 -1.68
CA ILE A 186 15.69 21.56 -1.77
C ILE A 186 15.27 22.61 -2.81
N LYS A 187 16.06 23.69 -2.99
CA LYS A 187 15.71 24.78 -3.91
C LYS A 187 15.90 24.41 -5.38
N LYS A 188 16.84 23.50 -5.70
CA LYS A 188 17.14 23.08 -7.09
C LYS A 188 16.12 22.10 -7.66
N GLY A 189 15.45 21.30 -6.82
CA GLY A 189 14.40 20.37 -7.24
C GLY A 189 13.11 21.06 -7.71
N LYS A 190 12.74 22.18 -7.07
CA LYS A 190 11.48 22.89 -7.36
C LYS A 190 11.47 23.62 -8.70
N GLN A 191 12.65 24.00 -9.21
CA GLN A 191 12.78 24.77 -10.45
C GLN A 191 12.67 23.90 -11.71
N ARG A 192 13.06 22.61 -11.64
CA ARG A 192 12.91 21.67 -12.77
C ARG A 192 11.46 21.23 -12.99
N THR A 193 10.67 21.10 -11.92
CA THR A 193 9.27 20.68 -12.03
C THR A 193 8.38 21.77 -12.65
N GLN A 194 8.67 23.05 -12.41
CA GLN A 194 7.94 24.14 -13.07
C GLN A 194 8.25 24.27 -14.57
N LEU A 195 9.47 23.96 -15.00
CA LEU A 195 9.84 24.06 -16.42
C LEU A 195 9.20 22.98 -17.31
N MET A 196 8.83 21.82 -16.74
CA MET A 196 8.14 20.76 -17.49
C MET A 196 6.62 20.98 -17.60
N MET A 197 5.99 21.68 -16.66
CA MET A 197 4.55 21.96 -16.74
C MET A 197 4.21 23.04 -17.79
N THR A 198 5.08 24.03 -18.00
CA THR A 198 4.84 25.08 -19.00
C THR A 198 4.99 24.58 -20.44
N ALA A 199 5.88 23.62 -20.70
CA ALA A 199 6.04 23.03 -22.03
C ALA A 199 4.84 22.15 -22.44
N GLY A 200 4.24 21.40 -21.50
CA GLY A 200 3.08 20.54 -21.78
C GLY A 200 1.80 21.33 -22.12
N ALA A 201 1.58 22.47 -21.46
CA ALA A 201 0.41 23.31 -21.70
C ALA A 201 0.42 23.94 -23.11
N ALA A 202 1.59 24.32 -23.62
CA ALA A 202 1.71 24.90 -24.97
C ALA A 202 1.39 23.88 -26.08
N VAL A 203 1.83 22.63 -25.93
CA VAL A 203 1.56 21.56 -26.93
C VAL A 203 0.08 21.18 -26.94
N ALA A 204 -0.56 21.11 -25.76
CA ALA A 204 -1.99 20.84 -25.67
C ALA A 204 -2.85 21.96 -26.30
N LEU A 205 -2.46 23.23 -26.11
CA LEU A 205 -3.15 24.38 -26.72
C LEU A 205 -3.03 24.38 -28.24
N ILE A 206 -1.83 24.08 -28.78
CA ILE A 206 -1.63 23.97 -30.23
C ILE A 206 -2.45 22.82 -30.83
N ALA A 207 -2.52 21.67 -30.15
CA ALA A 207 -3.33 20.54 -30.59
C ALA A 207 -4.84 20.86 -30.59
N ILE A 208 -5.33 21.57 -29.57
CA ILE A 208 -6.74 21.99 -29.51
C ILE A 208 -7.06 23.00 -30.63
N VAL A 209 -6.20 23.99 -30.87
CA VAL A 209 -6.37 24.96 -31.95
C VAL A 209 -6.33 24.27 -33.32
N ALA A 210 -5.45 23.29 -33.53
CA ALA A 210 -5.37 22.53 -34.77
C ALA A 210 -6.64 21.69 -35.02
N VAL A 211 -7.20 21.07 -33.97
CA VAL A 211 -8.46 20.32 -34.08
C VAL A 211 -9.63 21.25 -34.37
N LEU A 212 -9.72 22.40 -33.70
CA LEU A 212 -10.79 23.38 -33.95
C LEU A 212 -10.72 24.02 -35.34
N TYR A 213 -9.51 24.16 -35.89
CA TYR A 213 -9.31 24.61 -37.27
C TYR A 213 -9.74 23.53 -38.28
N LEU A 214 -9.39 22.26 -38.03
CA LEU A 214 -9.76 21.15 -38.91
C LEU A 214 -11.26 20.81 -38.88
N THR A 215 -11.96 21.08 -37.78
CA THR A 215 -13.41 20.84 -37.66
C THR A 215 -14.27 22.01 -38.17
N GLY A 216 -13.65 23.07 -38.69
CA GLY A 216 -14.37 24.23 -39.25
C GLY A 216 -15.09 25.08 -38.20
N MET A 217 -14.75 24.92 -36.91
CA MET A 217 -15.35 25.69 -35.81
C MET A 217 -14.69 27.05 -35.59
N LEU A 218 -13.58 27.34 -36.26
CA LEU A 218 -12.96 28.66 -36.32
C LEU A 218 -13.26 29.31 -37.68
N PRO A 219 -14.01 30.42 -37.73
CA PRO A 219 -14.11 31.22 -38.95
C PRO A 219 -12.75 31.88 -39.22
N ILE A 220 -12.35 31.89 -40.50
CA ILE A 220 -11.15 32.57 -41.00
C ILE A 220 -11.27 34.08 -40.77
#